data_AF-A0A383CPJ4-F1
#
_entry.id   AF-A0A383CPJ4-F1
#
_cell.length_a   1.000
_cell.length_b   1.000
_cell.length_c   1.000
_cell.angle_alpha   90.00
_cell.angle_beta   90.00
_cell.angle_gamma   90.00
#
_symmetry.space_group_name_H-M   'P 1'
#
loop_
_entity.id
_entity.type
_entity.pdbx_description
1 polymer ?
#
loop_
_entity_poly.entity_id
_entity_poly.type
_entity_poly.pdbx_seq_one_letter_code
_entity_poly.pdbx_strand_id
1 'polypeptide(L)'
;VNYPLFAIAGLVVLGFSFSFAYAHTTIEVDPYEIEVGWQDEPPVVGILNAITIDVRDPGDVEGAFMGITNAFKNLQATVVSGGASKVLDINTDPRPGHYYAKIIPTKIGSLEIKL
;
A
#
# COMPACT_ATOMS: atom_id res chain seq x y z
N VAL A 1 37.94 27.20 32.58
CA VAL A 1 36.60 26.88 33.13
C VAL A 1 35.56 27.24 32.09
N ASN A 2 34.84 26.21 31.63
CA ASN A 2 33.50 26.23 31.03
C ASN A 2 33.32 26.88 29.65
N TYR A 3 33.51 26.05 28.63
CA TYR A 3 32.55 25.93 27.54
C TYR A 3 31.12 25.70 28.11
N PRO A 4 30.00 25.91 27.36
CA PRO A 4 29.97 26.32 25.96
C PRO A 4 28.70 27.08 25.50
N LEU A 5 28.75 27.49 24.23
CA LEU A 5 27.71 27.86 23.26
C LEU A 5 26.42 26.97 23.20
N PHE A 6 26.00 26.27 24.26
CA PHE A 6 24.83 25.36 24.24
C PHE A 6 23.49 26.05 24.53
N ALA A 7 23.48 27.37 24.68
CA ALA A 7 22.26 28.14 24.90
C ALA A 7 21.50 28.52 23.60
N ILE A 8 21.99 28.10 22.41
CA ILE A 8 21.13 27.95 21.22
C ILE A 8 20.51 26.53 21.23
N ALA A 9 20.04 26.17 22.41
CA ALA A 9 18.98 25.22 22.59
C ALA A 9 17.73 25.78 21.89
N GLY A 10 17.23 25.04 20.91
CA GLY A 10 15.99 24.36 21.22
C GLY A 10 14.77 24.67 20.37
N LEU A 11 14.82 25.56 19.37
CA LEU A 11 13.57 26.01 18.72
C LEU A 11 13.36 25.65 17.24
N VAL A 12 14.36 25.21 16.46
CA VAL A 12 14.21 25.24 14.98
C VAL A 12 14.28 23.89 14.23
N VAL A 13 14.56 22.76 14.87
CA VAL A 13 14.31 21.46 14.21
C VAL A 13 13.12 20.77 14.85
N LEU A 14 11.99 21.47 14.75
CA LEU A 14 10.65 20.91 14.81
C LEU A 14 10.56 19.77 13.78
N GLY A 15 10.72 18.54 14.25
CA GLY A 15 9.65 17.54 14.20
C GLY A 15 8.99 17.22 12.86
N PHE A 16 9.64 17.45 11.72
CA PHE A 16 9.18 16.88 10.45
C PHE A 16 9.67 15.44 10.30
N SER A 17 9.23 14.57 11.21
CA SER A 17 9.20 13.14 10.98
C SER A 17 8.05 12.85 10.02
N PHE A 18 8.23 13.17 8.73
CA PHE A 18 7.35 12.64 7.69
C PHE A 18 7.55 11.12 7.68
N SER A 19 6.67 10.39 8.35
CA SER A 19 6.56 8.95 8.10
C SER A 19 5.90 8.82 6.74
N PHE A 20 6.66 8.38 5.73
CA PHE A 20 6.08 7.98 4.46
C PHE A 20 5.19 6.76 4.72
N ALA A 21 3.88 6.99 4.83
CA ALA A 21 2.90 5.92 4.66
C ALA A 21 2.77 5.74 3.15
N TYR A 22 3.59 4.85 2.59
CA TYR A 22 3.40 4.43 1.20
C TYR A 22 2.02 3.80 1.10
N ALA A 23 1.17 4.40 0.27
CA ALA A 23 -0.20 3.96 0.10
C ALA A 23 -0.31 2.81 -0.91
N HIS A 24 0.74 2.60 -1.72
CA HIS A 24 0.97 1.43 -2.53
C HIS A 24 2.33 0.77 -2.24
N THR A 25 2.42 -0.53 -2.47
CA THR A 25 3.66 -1.31 -2.50
C THR A 25 3.74 -2.06 -3.82
N THR A 26 4.91 -2.01 -4.43
CA THR A 26 5.22 -2.75 -5.66
C THR A 26 6.00 -4.00 -5.32
N ILE A 27 5.56 -5.14 -5.84
CA ILE A 27 6.19 -6.44 -5.69
C ILE A 27 6.54 -6.94 -7.09
N GLU A 28 7.82 -7.11 -7.36
CA GLU A 28 8.29 -7.71 -8.62
C GLU A 28 8.34 -9.24 -8.47
N VAL A 29 7.60 -9.93 -9.33
CA VAL A 29 7.51 -11.39 -9.42
C VAL A 29 7.71 -11.79 -10.88
N ASP A 30 8.98 -11.88 -11.30
CA ASP A 30 9.38 -12.14 -12.70
C ASP A 30 8.49 -13.18 -13.41
N PRO A 31 7.82 -12.83 -14.53
CA PRO A 31 7.91 -11.56 -15.28
C PRO A 31 6.97 -10.45 -14.78
N TYR A 32 6.07 -10.71 -13.85
CA TYR A 32 5.00 -9.80 -13.45
C TYR A 32 5.41 -8.76 -12.42
N GLU A 33 4.65 -7.68 -12.39
CA GLU A 33 4.69 -6.68 -11.34
C GLU A 33 3.30 -6.61 -10.69
N ILE A 34 3.28 -6.61 -9.35
CA ILE A 34 2.06 -6.50 -8.58
C ILE A 34 2.13 -5.24 -7.74
N GLU A 35 1.22 -4.31 -7.98
CA GLU A 35 1.06 -3.10 -7.19
C GLU A 35 -0.14 -3.27 -6.25
N VAL A 36 0.07 -3.13 -4.96
CA VAL A 36 -0.98 -3.26 -3.93
C VAL A 36 -1.10 -1.96 -3.18
N GLY A 37 -2.30 -1.38 -3.12
CA GLY A 37 -2.48 -0.11 -2.42
C GLY A 37 -3.89 0.16 -1.93
N TRP A 38 -4.12 1.41 -1.54
CA TRP A 38 -5.45 1.91 -1.19
C TRP A 38 -6.10 2.54 -2.42
N GLN A 39 -7.42 2.37 -2.55
CA GLN A 39 -8.17 3.07 -3.59
C GLN A 39 -8.22 4.57 -3.30
N ASP A 40 -8.64 4.95 -2.10
CA ASP A 40 -8.68 6.34 -1.66
C ASP A 40 -7.57 6.60 -0.64
N GLU A 41 -6.63 7.46 -1.00
CA GLU A 41 -5.40 7.71 -0.23
C GLU A 41 -5.41 9.11 0.43
N PRO A 42 -5.05 9.24 1.72
CA PRO A 42 -4.82 8.18 2.69
C PRO A 42 -6.14 7.55 3.18
N PRO A 43 -6.12 6.30 3.69
CA PRO A 43 -7.30 5.68 4.26
C PRO A 43 -7.78 6.42 5.51
N VAL A 44 -9.10 6.57 5.66
CA VAL A 44 -9.72 7.14 6.86
C VAL A 44 -10.38 6.04 7.68
N VAL A 45 -10.04 5.98 8.98
CA VAL A 45 -10.60 4.98 9.90
C VAL A 45 -12.11 5.11 10.00
N GLY A 46 -12.80 3.97 9.93
CA GLY A 46 -14.26 3.90 10.02
C GLY A 46 -14.99 4.28 8.72
N ILE A 47 -14.29 4.70 7.67
CA ILE A 47 -14.86 5.02 6.36
C ILE A 47 -14.59 3.85 5.40
N LEU A 48 -15.60 3.46 4.62
CA LEU A 48 -15.43 2.43 3.60
C LEU A 48 -14.37 2.87 2.57
N ASN A 49 -13.44 1.97 2.28
CA ASN A 49 -12.42 2.10 1.25
C ASN A 49 -12.22 0.74 0.56
N ALA A 50 -11.22 0.62 -0.30
CA ALA A 50 -10.82 -0.64 -0.89
C ALA A 50 -9.30 -0.77 -0.93
N ILE A 51 -8.81 -2.01 -0.83
CA ILE A 51 -7.46 -2.36 -1.23
C ILE A 51 -7.49 -2.65 -2.73
N THR A 52 -6.60 -2.04 -3.50
CA THR A 52 -6.38 -2.31 -4.93
C THR A 52 -5.21 -3.27 -5.09
N ILE A 53 -5.32 -4.18 -6.06
CA ILE A 53 -4.25 -5.10 -6.46
C ILE A 53 -4.20 -5.07 -7.98
N ASP A 54 -3.14 -4.50 -8.53
CA ASP A 54 -2.92 -4.36 -9.95
C ASP A 54 -1.81 -5.32 -10.37
N VAL A 55 -2.16 -6.32 -11.18
CA VAL A 55 -1.23 -7.34 -11.69
C VAL A 55 -0.94 -7.02 -13.14
N ARG A 56 0.31 -6.60 -13.42
CA ARG A 56 0.75 -6.18 -14.74
C ARG A 56 1.93 -7.01 -15.25
N ASP A 57 1.95 -7.20 -16.55
CA ASP A 57 3.04 -7.81 -17.31
C ASP A 57 3.79 -6.70 -18.07
N PRO A 58 5.10 -6.51 -17.86
CA PRO A 58 5.93 -5.68 -18.70
C PRO A 58 6.02 -6.38 -20.06
N GLY A 59 5.17 -5.98 -21.00
CA GLY A 59 5.14 -6.59 -22.33
C GLY A 59 6.44 -6.39 -23.10
N ASP A 60 6.45 -6.74 -24.38
CA ASP A 60 7.65 -6.64 -25.23
C ASP A 60 8.15 -5.19 -25.45
N VAL A 61 7.36 -4.18 -25.06
CA VAL A 61 7.67 -2.76 -25.21
C VAL A 61 8.01 -2.17 -23.85
N GLU A 62 9.23 -1.66 -23.71
CA GLU A 62 9.70 -1.00 -22.49
C GLU A 62 8.77 0.15 -22.07
N GLY A 63 8.28 0.11 -20.84
CA GLY A 63 7.33 1.08 -20.29
C GLY A 63 5.85 0.82 -20.63
N ALA A 64 5.55 -0.21 -21.42
CA ALA A 64 4.18 -0.66 -21.63
C ALA A 64 3.84 -1.81 -20.69
N PHE A 65 2.67 -1.71 -20.05
CA PHE A 65 2.18 -2.72 -19.12
C PHE A 65 0.84 -3.25 -19.59
N MET A 66 0.68 -4.58 -19.55
CA MET A 66 -0.57 -5.26 -19.85
C MET A 66 -1.14 -5.89 -18.57
N GLY A 67 -2.41 -5.60 -18.27
CA GLY A 67 -3.08 -6.17 -17.12
C GLY A 67 -3.38 -7.67 -17.29
N ILE A 68 -3.00 -8.48 -16.31
CA ILE A 68 -3.21 -9.94 -16.33
C ILE A 68 -4.58 -10.29 -15.76
N THR A 69 -5.49 -10.79 -16.60
CA THR A 69 -6.89 -11.09 -16.23
C THR A 69 -7.10 -12.45 -15.55
N ASN A 70 -6.16 -13.39 -15.70
CA ASN A 70 -6.31 -14.74 -15.14
C ASN A 70 -5.79 -14.87 -13.69
N ALA A 71 -5.12 -13.84 -13.16
CA ALA A 71 -4.55 -13.87 -11.81
C ALA A 71 -5.62 -14.06 -10.72
N PHE A 72 -6.83 -13.54 -10.94
CA PHE A 72 -7.94 -13.63 -9.99
C PHE A 72 -8.21 -15.02 -9.43
N LYS A 73 -8.10 -16.07 -10.25
CA LYS A 73 -8.47 -17.44 -9.87
C LYS A 73 -7.68 -17.96 -8.66
N ASN A 74 -6.46 -17.49 -8.48
CA ASN A 74 -5.56 -17.93 -7.42
C ASN A 74 -5.13 -16.77 -6.51
N LEU A 75 -5.66 -15.57 -6.73
CA LEU A 75 -5.29 -14.40 -5.94
C LEU A 75 -5.95 -14.51 -4.56
N GLN A 76 -5.12 -14.63 -3.53
CA GLN A 76 -5.54 -14.55 -2.14
C GLN A 76 -4.75 -13.43 -1.48
N ALA A 77 -5.42 -12.58 -0.71
CA ALA A 77 -4.76 -11.52 0.02
C ALA A 77 -5.26 -11.52 1.46
N THR A 78 -4.35 -11.40 2.41
CA THR A 78 -4.65 -11.27 3.84
C THR A 78 -4.16 -9.93 4.34
N VAL A 79 -5.05 -9.15 4.92
CA VAL A 79 -4.69 -7.93 5.63
C VAL A 79 -4.35 -8.26 7.08
N VAL A 80 -3.27 -7.69 7.60
CA VAL A 80 -2.88 -7.76 9.00
C VAL A 80 -2.80 -6.35 9.58
N SER A 81 -3.50 -6.12 10.70
CA SER A 81 -3.49 -4.83 11.40
C SER A 81 -3.61 -5.01 12.90
N GLY A 82 -2.63 -4.50 13.64
CA GLY A 82 -2.64 -4.44 15.09
C GLY A 82 -3.01 -5.76 15.78
N GLY A 83 -2.43 -6.87 15.29
CA GLY A 83 -2.60 -8.23 15.82
C GLY A 83 -3.77 -9.04 15.24
N ALA A 84 -4.65 -8.42 14.46
CA ALA A 84 -5.74 -9.11 13.78
C ALA A 84 -5.40 -9.36 12.31
N SER A 85 -5.91 -10.48 11.76
CA SER A 85 -5.76 -10.84 10.35
C SER A 85 -7.12 -11.12 9.72
N LYS A 86 -7.31 -10.72 8.47
CA LYS A 86 -8.52 -10.99 7.71
C LYS A 86 -8.18 -11.32 6.26
N VAL A 87 -8.71 -12.42 5.75
CA VAL A 87 -8.67 -12.73 4.30
C VAL A 87 -9.61 -11.76 3.58
N LEU A 88 -9.09 -11.11 2.56
CA LEU A 88 -9.81 -10.16 1.74
C LEU A 88 -10.75 -10.88 0.76
N ASP A 89 -11.95 -10.35 0.61
CA ASP A 89 -12.89 -10.79 -0.41
C ASP A 89 -12.59 -10.00 -1.70
N ILE A 90 -11.81 -10.62 -2.57
CA ILE A 90 -11.28 -9.96 -3.77
C ILE A 90 -12.32 -10.02 -4.89
N ASN A 91 -12.48 -8.90 -5.57
CA ASN A 91 -13.37 -8.70 -6.70
C ASN A 91 -12.56 -8.27 -7.93
N THR A 92 -13.17 -8.45 -9.11
CA THR A 92 -12.60 -8.03 -10.39
C THR A 92 -13.09 -6.64 -10.77
N ASP A 93 -12.18 -5.80 -11.28
CA ASP A 93 -12.51 -4.54 -11.94
C ASP A 93 -12.70 -4.77 -13.45
N PRO A 94 -13.52 -3.97 -14.15
CA PRO A 94 -13.63 -4.05 -15.61
C PRO A 94 -12.31 -3.85 -16.37
N ARG A 95 -11.34 -3.15 -15.78
CA ARG A 95 -10.01 -2.95 -16.35
C ARG A 95 -9.18 -4.23 -16.17
N PRO A 96 -8.57 -4.77 -17.24
CA PRO A 96 -7.71 -5.94 -17.16
C PRO A 96 -6.61 -5.82 -16.10
N GLY A 97 -6.38 -6.85 -15.29
CA GLY A 97 -5.33 -6.87 -14.28
C GLY A 97 -5.63 -6.09 -13.00
N HIS A 98 -6.75 -5.38 -12.92
CA HIS A 98 -7.15 -4.63 -11.73
C HIS A 98 -8.13 -5.45 -10.88
N TYR A 99 -7.80 -5.55 -9.59
CA TYR A 99 -8.59 -6.25 -8.59
C TYR A 99 -8.76 -5.37 -7.37
N TYR A 100 -9.84 -5.58 -6.61
CA TYR A 100 -10.07 -4.80 -5.41
C TYR A 100 -10.79 -5.59 -4.32
N ALA A 101 -10.57 -5.20 -3.07
CA ALA A 101 -11.28 -5.75 -1.92
C ALA A 101 -11.78 -4.62 -1.02
N LYS A 102 -13.10 -4.55 -0.82
CA LYS A 102 -13.71 -3.54 0.04
C LYS A 102 -13.40 -3.81 1.51
N ILE A 103 -12.97 -2.78 2.22
CA ILE A 103 -12.65 -2.85 3.65
C ILE A 103 -12.93 -1.53 4.35
N ILE A 104 -13.26 -1.59 5.63
CA ILE A 104 -13.30 -0.43 6.51
C ILE A 104 -12.03 -0.47 7.35
N PRO A 105 -11.11 0.51 7.22
CA PRO A 105 -9.91 0.58 8.06
C PRO A 105 -10.32 0.75 9.52
N THR A 106 -9.75 -0.04 10.42
CA THR A 106 -10.13 -0.04 11.85
C THR A 106 -9.09 0.58 12.77
N LYS A 107 -7.88 0.81 12.27
CA LYS A 107 -6.76 1.40 13.01
C LYS A 107 -6.01 2.39 12.13
N ILE A 108 -5.46 3.42 12.77
CA ILE A 108 -4.56 4.39 12.13
C ILE A 108 -3.18 3.74 11.98
N GLY A 109 -2.50 4.00 10.86
CA GLY A 109 -1.17 3.48 10.55
C GLY A 109 -1.16 2.58 9.32
N SER A 110 -0.01 1.98 9.03
CA SER A 110 0.17 1.09 7.89
C SER A 110 -0.57 -0.24 8.08
N LEU A 111 -1.12 -0.75 6.99
CA LEU A 111 -1.57 -2.14 6.89
C LEU A 111 -0.47 -2.99 6.28
N GLU A 112 -0.32 -4.22 6.76
CA GLU A 112 0.48 -5.22 6.08
C GLU A 112 -0.46 -6.07 5.22
N ILE A 113 -0.14 -6.23 3.94
CA ILE A 113 -0.85 -7.11 3.02
C ILE A 113 0.06 -8.29 2.70
N LYS A 114 -0.49 -9.50 2.83
CA LYS A 114 0.16 -10.75 2.43
C LYS A 114 -0.58 -11.31 1.22
N LEU A 115 0.12 -11.43 0.10
CA LEU A 115 -0.34 -12.11 -1.11
C LEU A 115 0.10 -13.58 -1.14
#